data_AF-A0A8S2TI03-F1
#
_entry.id   AF-A0A8S2TI03-F1
#
_cell.length_a   1.000
_cell.length_b   1.000
_cell.length_c   1.000
_cell.angle_alpha   90.00
_cell.angle_beta   90.00
_cell.angle_gamma   90.00
#
_symmetry.space_group_name_H-M   'P 1'
#
loop_
_entity.id
_entity.type
_entity.pdbx_description
1 polymer ?
#
loop_
_entity_poly.entity_id
_entity_poly.type
_entity_poly.pdbx_seq_one_letter_code
_entity_poly.pdbx_strand_id
1 'polypeptide(L)' 'MYQSTTRSVRPIPRLNIVIQVVGTRGDVQPLIAYGLELTKHNHRVRIATHATHKDLVKQNQLEFYPLASDP' A
#
# COMPACT_ATOMS: atom_id res chain seq x y z
N MET A 1 -38.11 22.43 7.21
CA MET A 1 -36.81 22.42 7.92
C MET A 1 -36.19 21.03 7.72
N TYR A 2 -35.15 20.90 6.88
CA TYR A 2 -34.43 19.62 6.74
C TYR A 2 -33.41 19.53 7.88
N GLN A 3 -33.54 18.53 8.74
CA GLN A 3 -32.53 18.27 9.77
C GLN A 3 -31.32 17.60 9.10
N SER A 4 -30.20 18.32 9.03
CA SER A 4 -28.92 17.79 8.56
C SER A 4 -28.36 16.82 9.61
N THR A 5 -28.40 15.52 9.35
CA THR A 5 -27.71 14.53 10.19
C THR A 5 -26.20 14.66 10.00
N THR A 6 -25.50 15.21 10.99
CA THR A 6 -24.03 15.21 11.04
C THR A 6 -23.54 13.78 11.23
N ARG A 7 -23.03 13.17 10.15
CA ARG A 7 -22.35 11.87 10.22
C ARG A 7 -21.11 12.01 11.09
N SER A 8 -21.13 11.44 12.29
CA SER A 8 -19.95 11.27 13.14
C SER A 8 -18.88 10.50 12.36
N VAL A 9 -17.83 11.20 11.90
CA VAL A 9 -16.69 10.58 11.24
C VAL A 9 -15.83 9.94 12.33
N ARG A 10 -15.91 8.62 12.45
CA ARG A 10 -15.00 7.89 13.33
C ARG A 10 -13.58 7.96 12.76
N PRO A 11 -12.55 8.19 13.60
CA PRO A 11 -11.17 8.18 13.14
C PRO A 11 -10.82 6.81 12.54
N ILE A 12 -10.07 6.81 11.44
CA ILE A 12 -9.63 5.57 10.79
C ILE A 12 -8.56 4.92 11.69
N PRO A 13 -8.73 3.66 12.11
CA PRO A 13 -7.72 2.98 12.91
C PRO A 13 -6.45 2.74 12.07
N ARG A 14 -5.32 2.57 12.75
CA ARG A 14 -4.09 2.10 12.10
C ARG A 14 -4.30 0.69 11.53
N LEU A 15 -4.06 0.51 10.23
CA LEU A 15 -4.18 -0.77 9.53
C LEU A 15 -2.82 -1.38 9.18
N ASN A 16 -2.83 -2.70 8.98
CA ASN A 16 -1.78 -3.46 8.31
C ASN A 16 -2.27 -3.77 6.89
N ILE A 17 -1.62 -3.21 5.88
CA ILE A 17 -2.06 -3.25 4.49
C ILE A 17 -1.06 -4.03 3.66
N VAL A 18 -1.55 -4.98 2.87
CA VAL A 18 -0.78 -5.64 1.82
C VAL A 18 -1.29 -5.14 0.47
N ILE A 19 -0.39 -4.64 -0.36
CA ILE A 19 -0.67 -4.31 -1.76
C ILE A 19 0.00 -5.40 -2.60
N GLN A 20 -0.80 -6.26 -3.23
CA GLN A 20 -0.29 -7.31 -4.10
C GLN A 20 -0.28 -6.84 -5.55
N VAL A 21 0.84 -7.03 -6.24
CA VAL A 21 0.99 -6.70 -7.66
C VAL A 21 1.88 -7.72 -8.36
N VAL A 22 1.39 -8.21 -9.48
CA VAL A 22 2.11 -9.03 -10.46
C VAL A 22 2.13 -8.24 -11.76
N GLY A 23 3.31 -7.95 -12.29
CA GLY A 23 3.44 -7.11 -13.48
C GLY A 23 4.85 -6.55 -13.68
N THR A 24 4.96 -5.65 -14.65
CA THR A 24 6.19 -4.96 -15.01
C THR A 24 6.58 -3.92 -13.96
N ARG A 25 7.77 -3.32 -14.11
CA ARG A 25 8.18 -2.18 -13.29
C ARG A 25 7.19 -1.01 -13.37
N GLY A 26 6.56 -0.80 -14.53
CA GLY A 26 5.55 0.26 -14.74
C GLY A 26 4.29 0.04 -13.92
N ASP A 27 3.92 -1.22 -13.66
CA ASP A 27 2.76 -1.58 -12.83
C ASP A 27 3.05 -1.44 -11.33
N VAL A 28 4.29 -1.73 -10.92
CA VAL A 28 4.71 -1.71 -9.50
C VAL A 28 4.93 -0.29 -8.96
N GLN A 29 5.52 0.61 -9.77
CA GLN A 29 5.83 1.98 -9.34
C GLN A 29 4.64 2.80 -8.80
N PRO A 30 3.47 2.87 -9.46
CA PRO A 30 2.34 3.64 -8.94
C PRO A 30 1.83 3.09 -7.61
N LEU A 31 1.92 1.78 -7.39
CA LEU A 31 1.50 1.14 -6.14
C LEU A 31 2.49 1.37 -4.99
N ILE A 32 3.78 1.54 -5.30
CA ILE A 32 4.76 2.02 -4.32
C ILE A 32 4.43 3.45 -3.89
N ALA A 33 4.15 4.35 -4.84
CA ALA A 33 3.75 5.73 -4.52
C ALA A 33 2.48 5.76 -3.65
N TYR A 34 1.50 4.90 -3.95
CA TYR A 34 0.29 4.77 -3.14
C TYR A 34 0.59 4.20 -1.74
N GLY A 35 1.45 3.18 -1.65
CA GLY A 35 1.88 2.61 -0.36
C GLY A 35 2.58 3.64 0.53
N LEU A 36 3.43 4.48 -0.06
CA LEU A 36 4.08 5.59 0.63
C LEU A 36 3.10 6.63 1.16
N GLU A 37 2.01 6.92 0.43
CA GLU A 37 1.00 7.83 0.93
C GLU A 37 0.30 7.23 2.16
N LEU A 38 -0.06 5.94 2.12
CA LEU A 38 -0.70 5.25 3.23
C LEU A 38 0.17 5.24 4.51
N THR A 39 1.50 5.17 4.39
CA THR A 39 2.38 5.25 5.57
C THR A 39 2.34 6.63 6.24
N LYS A 40 2.12 7.72 5.48
CA LYS A 40 1.91 9.07 6.05
C LYS A 40 0.63 9.15 6.87
N HIS A 41 -0.37 8.31 6.59
CA HIS A 41 -1.60 8.13 7.37
C HIS A 41 -1.44 7.10 8.52
N ASN A 42 -0.20 6.85 8.95
CA ASN A 42 0.14 5.95 10.07
C ASN A 42 -0.23 4.48 9.81
N HIS A 43 -0.39 4.05 8.56
CA HIS A 43 -0.59 2.63 8.22
C HIS A 43 0.73 1.89 8.05
N ARG A 44 0.75 0.61 8.41
CA ARG A 44 1.85 -0.29 8.08
C ARG A 44 1.57 -0.90 6.72
N VAL A 45 2.49 -0.75 5.78
CA VAL A 45 2.27 -1.16 4.38
C VAL A 45 3.35 -2.15 3.93
N ARG A 46 2.93 -3.20 3.26
CA ARG A 46 3.79 -4.20 2.62
C ARG A 46 3.41 -4.39 1.16
N ILE A 47 4.40 -4.40 0.27
CA ILE A 47 4.22 -4.72 -1.15
C ILE A 47 4.53 -6.19 -1.37
N ALA A 48 3.56 -6.93 -1.88
CA ALA A 48 3.70 -8.32 -2.29
C ALA A 48 3.86 -8.41 -3.81
N THR A 49 5.07 -8.74 -4.26
CA THR A 49 5.40 -8.84 -5.69
C THR A 49 6.57 -9.81 -5.92
N HIS A 50 6.97 -10.01 -7.17
CA HIS A 50 8.10 -10.85 -7.54
C HIS A 50 9.43 -10.30 -6.96
N ALA A 51 10.37 -11.20 -6.69
CA ALA A 51 11.67 -10.85 -6.10
C ALA A 51 12.49 -9.87 -6.95
N THR A 52 12.25 -9.82 -8.27
CA THR A 52 12.87 -8.87 -9.21
C THR A 52 12.61 -7.41 -8.85
N HIS A 53 11.51 -7.11 -8.14
CA HIS A 53 11.16 -5.75 -7.71
C HIS A 53 11.47 -5.47 -6.23
N LYS A 54 12.13 -6.40 -5.53
CA LYS A 54 12.45 -6.27 -4.10
C LYS A 54 13.20 -4.98 -3.78
N ASP A 55 14.21 -4.65 -4.58
CA ASP A 55 15.03 -3.46 -4.34
C ASP A 55 14.24 -2.18 -4.59
N LEU A 56 13.38 -2.17 -5.61
CA LEU A 56 12.48 -1.07 -5.90
C LEU A 56 11.55 -0.78 -4.69
N VAL A 57 11.00 -1.83 -4.05
CA VAL A 57 10.16 -1.69 -2.85
C VAL A 57 10.98 -1.16 -1.67
N LYS A 58 12.12 -1.79 -1.38
CA LYS A 58 12.93 -1.48 -0.18
C LYS A 58 13.59 -0.10 -0.26
N GLN A 59 14.02 0.35 -1.44
CA GLN A 59 14.56 1.70 -1.64
C GLN A 59 13.53 2.79 -1.31
N ASN A 60 12.24 2.48 -1.44
CA ASN A 60 11.13 3.35 -1.07
C ASN A 60 10.66 3.11 0.39
N GLN A 61 11.46 2.47 1.24
CA GLN A 61 11.18 2.29 2.68
C GLN A 61 9.86 1.55 2.99
N LEU A 62 9.33 0.79 2.03
CA LEU A 62 8.17 -0.07 2.23
C LEU A 62 8.61 -1.50 2.59
N GLU A 63 7.77 -2.21 3.32
CA GLU A 63 8.03 -3.63 3.57
C GLU A 63 7.84 -4.45 2.29
N PHE A 64 8.69 -5.45 2.09
CA PHE A 64 8.61 -6.37 0.95
C PHE A 64 8.08 -7.74 1.39
N TYR A 65 7.14 -8.30 0.63
CA TYR A 65 6.71 -9.70 0.71
C TYR A 65 7.02 -10.42 -0.62
N PRO A 66 7.85 -11.47 -0.62
CA PRO A 66 8.10 -12.22 -1.85
C PRO A 66 6.87 -13.05 -2.23
N LEU A 67 6.44 -12.95 -3.48
CA LEU A 67 5.58 -13.95 -4.10
C LEU A 67 6.44 -15.12 -4.59
N ALA A 68 5.96 -16.35 -4.34
CA ALA A 68 6.72 -17.58 -4.61
C ALA A 68 6.87 -17.94 -6.10
N SER A 69 6.15 -17.24 -6.99
CA SER A 69 6.25 -17.41 -8.44
C SER A 69 7.46 -16.64 -9.00
N ASP A 70 8.25 -17.30 -9.84
CA ASP A 70 9.11 -16.63 -10.81
C ASP A 70 8.20 -15.98 -11.89
N PRO A 71 8.54 -14.79 -12.44
CA PRO A 71 7.68 -14.08 -13.39
C PRO A 71 7.55 -14.76 -14.75
#